data_AF-A0A938L0F1-F1
#
_entry.id   AF-A0A938L0F1-F1
#
_cell.length_a   1.000
_cell.length_b   1.000
_cell.length_c   1.000
_cell.angle_alpha   90.00
_cell.angle_beta   90.00
_cell.angle_gamma   90.00
#
_symmetry.space_group_name_H-M   'P 1'
#
loop_
_entity.id
_entity.type
_entity.pdbx_description
1 polymer ?
#
loop_
_entity_poly.entity_id
_entity_poly.type
_entity_poly.pdbx_seq_one_letter_code
_entity_poly.pdbx_strand_id
1 'polypeptide(L)'
;MPLPRLQFAHFMTYDELTAFVEELAASAPGVVRLRSIGDSREGRAIHLLAITDESTGPAEAKPAYLVHGNIHAVELAGTHAALFTARKLAAEGRKSELLKRVGFYIVPRINPDGAEFAVTTSGSIRSRTDRSERAANTLYQEDVNGDGLILTMRLPHPNGPFVSDPKDRRLLIRRTRKSKPPFFRTLPEGMVHEWDGTDHIAVEGRSLDWNRNWSYDWRPEPEQWGAGDFPFSEPEMRALAEFIFSRPNLFGILGYHTGPNAVLRPPSTGSENDLNEGDVRIMQELAEVGAEHTGFPVIPVVKYRRDDARDINLRGHFHDF
;
A
#
# COMPACT_ATOMS: atom_id res chain seq x y z
N MET A 1 6.58 -8.20 -29.85
CA MET A 1 6.78 -9.38 -28.98
C MET A 1 5.47 -9.66 -28.26
N PRO A 2 5.16 -10.90 -27.84
CA PRO A 2 4.01 -11.13 -26.97
C PRO A 2 4.20 -10.36 -25.65
N LEU A 3 3.11 -9.88 -25.05
CA LEU A 3 3.20 -9.21 -23.74
C LEU A 3 3.59 -10.22 -22.65
N PRO A 4 4.40 -9.83 -21.65
CA PRO A 4 4.78 -10.71 -20.55
C PRO A 4 3.54 -11.24 -19.82
N ARG A 5 3.65 -12.46 -19.30
CA ARG A 5 2.60 -13.07 -18.47
C ARG A 5 2.74 -12.59 -17.03
N LEU A 6 1.68 -12.00 -16.49
CA LEU A 6 1.62 -11.70 -15.06
C LEU A 6 1.44 -13.01 -14.27
N GLN A 7 2.35 -13.27 -13.34
CA GLN A 7 2.30 -14.45 -12.47
C GLN A 7 1.40 -14.17 -11.27
N PHE A 8 0.70 -15.20 -10.80
CA PHE A 8 -0.17 -15.12 -9.61
C PHE A 8 0.14 -16.22 -8.59
N ALA A 9 1.21 -16.98 -8.80
CA ALA A 9 1.64 -18.06 -7.90
C ALA A 9 2.37 -17.52 -6.65
N HIS A 10 2.97 -16.34 -6.76
CA HIS A 10 3.69 -15.65 -5.69
C HIS A 10 3.66 -14.14 -5.91
N PHE A 11 4.03 -13.37 -4.88
CA PHE A 11 4.26 -11.95 -5.01
C PHE A 11 5.69 -11.68 -5.50
N MET A 12 5.83 -10.78 -6.47
CA MET A 12 7.10 -10.47 -7.12
C MET A 12 8.12 -9.81 -6.18
N THR A 13 9.37 -10.25 -6.26
CA THR A 13 10.51 -9.45 -5.77
C THR A 13 10.67 -8.18 -6.60
N TYR A 14 11.52 -7.26 -6.16
CA TYR A 14 11.85 -6.04 -6.90
C TYR A 14 12.45 -6.35 -8.28
N ASP A 15 13.33 -7.35 -8.36
CA ASP A 15 13.97 -7.74 -9.62
C ASP A 15 12.95 -8.35 -10.60
N GLU A 16 12.04 -9.21 -10.10
CA GLU A 16 10.96 -9.77 -10.92
C GLU A 16 10.00 -8.68 -11.42
N LEU A 17 9.65 -7.71 -10.56
CA LEU A 17 8.86 -6.54 -10.94
C LEU A 17 9.57 -5.73 -12.02
N THR A 18 10.86 -5.44 -11.84
CA THR A 18 11.68 -4.66 -12.77
C THR A 18 11.75 -5.33 -14.13
N ALA A 19 12.08 -6.62 -14.17
CA ALA A 19 12.09 -7.40 -15.39
C ALA A 19 10.72 -7.39 -16.10
N PHE A 20 9.63 -7.50 -15.35
CA PHE A 20 8.27 -7.47 -15.92
C PHE A 20 7.95 -6.12 -16.58
N VAL A 21 8.24 -5.00 -15.92
CA VAL A 21 7.91 -3.67 -16.46
C VAL A 21 8.80 -3.31 -17.66
N GLU A 22 10.06 -3.75 -17.66
CA GLU A 22 10.98 -3.61 -18.80
C GLU A 22 10.50 -4.44 -20.00
N GLU A 23 10.15 -5.71 -19.80
CA GLU A 23 9.63 -6.58 -20.86
C GLU A 23 8.29 -6.07 -21.41
N LEU A 24 7.42 -5.53 -20.55
CA LEU A 24 6.14 -4.96 -20.97
C LEU A 24 6.34 -3.74 -21.87
N ALA A 25 7.24 -2.83 -21.49
CA ALA A 25 7.57 -1.66 -22.30
C ALA A 25 8.22 -2.05 -23.63
N ALA A 26 9.16 -2.99 -23.62
CA ALA A 26 9.80 -3.50 -24.83
C ALA A 26 8.81 -4.21 -25.78
N SER A 27 7.76 -4.82 -25.24
CA SER A 27 6.77 -5.56 -26.02
C SER A 27 5.69 -4.69 -26.65
N ALA A 28 5.50 -3.46 -26.17
CA ALA A 28 4.48 -2.52 -26.64
C ALA A 28 5.05 -1.12 -26.99
N PRO A 29 6.02 -1.03 -27.92
CA PRO A 29 6.67 0.24 -28.27
C PRO A 29 5.68 1.24 -28.88
N GLY A 30 5.81 2.51 -28.49
CA GLY A 30 4.88 3.57 -28.88
C GLY A 30 3.47 3.44 -28.27
N VAL A 31 3.32 2.55 -27.28
CA VAL A 31 2.14 2.47 -26.41
C VAL A 31 2.55 2.59 -24.95
N VAL A 32 3.58 1.85 -24.54
CA VAL A 32 4.09 1.81 -23.17
C VAL A 32 5.49 2.41 -23.12
N ARG A 33 5.71 3.35 -22.20
CA ARG A 33 7.02 3.93 -21.91
C ARG A 33 7.33 3.77 -20.42
N LEU A 34 8.39 3.02 -20.12
CA LEU A 34 8.91 2.88 -18.76
C LEU A 34 9.75 4.12 -18.39
N ARG A 35 9.53 4.62 -17.18
CA ARG A 35 10.30 5.69 -16.53
C ARG A 35 10.46 5.36 -15.05
N SER A 36 11.31 6.11 -14.36
CA SER A 36 11.34 6.18 -12.91
C SER A 36 10.81 7.55 -12.46
N ILE A 37 10.08 7.60 -11.33
CA ILE A 37 9.68 8.87 -10.70
C ILE A 37 10.65 9.31 -9.60
N GLY A 38 11.61 8.47 -9.24
CA GLY A 38 12.58 8.71 -8.18
C GLY A 38 13.13 7.39 -7.65
N ASP A 39 13.98 7.48 -6.63
CA ASP A 39 14.54 6.31 -5.96
C ASP A 39 14.02 6.22 -4.54
N SER A 40 13.87 5.00 -4.04
CA SER A 40 13.56 4.73 -2.65
C SER A 40 14.73 5.06 -1.72
N ARG A 41 14.49 5.01 -0.42
CA ARG A 41 15.52 5.27 0.59
C ARG A 41 16.70 4.29 0.49
N GLU A 42 16.47 3.05 0.07
CA GLU A 42 17.52 2.05 -0.18
C GLU A 42 18.02 2.04 -1.64
N GLY A 43 17.63 3.03 -2.46
CA GLY A 43 18.17 3.23 -3.80
C GLY A 43 17.51 2.39 -4.89
N ARG A 44 16.30 1.87 -4.67
CA ARG A 44 15.51 1.16 -5.69
C ARG A 44 14.68 2.16 -6.49
N ALA A 45 14.79 2.13 -7.81
CA ALA A 45 13.98 2.96 -8.69
C ALA A 45 12.48 2.68 -8.51
N ILE A 46 11.69 3.74 -8.45
CA ILE A 46 10.23 3.68 -8.36
C ILE A 46 9.66 3.74 -9.77
N HIS A 47 9.35 2.57 -10.31
CA HIS A 47 8.92 2.40 -11.70
C HIS A 47 7.58 3.07 -12.00
N LEU A 48 7.49 3.67 -13.19
CA LEU A 48 6.27 4.23 -13.75
C LEU A 48 6.12 3.80 -15.21
N LEU A 49 4.95 3.29 -15.55
CA LEU A 49 4.54 2.99 -16.93
C LEU A 49 3.61 4.10 -17.42
N ALA A 50 4.06 4.89 -18.38
CA ALA A 50 3.19 5.79 -19.13
C ALA A 50 2.59 5.02 -20.32
N ILE A 51 1.26 4.90 -20.36
CA ILE A 51 0.53 4.06 -21.32
C ILE A 51 -0.48 4.93 -22.09
N THR A 52 -0.26 5.10 -23.40
CA THR A 52 -1.12 5.85 -24.31
C THR A 52 -0.76 5.54 -25.76
N ASP A 53 -1.62 5.82 -26.74
CA ASP A 53 -1.20 5.76 -28.15
C ASP A 53 -0.32 6.97 -28.49
N GLU A 54 1.00 6.79 -28.55
CA GLU A 54 1.94 7.89 -28.79
C GLU A 54 1.82 8.49 -30.20
N SER A 55 1.16 7.79 -31.15
CA SER A 55 0.93 8.34 -32.49
C SER A 55 -0.09 9.49 -32.50
N THR A 56 -0.91 9.63 -31.45
CA THR A 56 -1.83 10.75 -31.26
C THR A 56 -1.33 11.75 -30.21
N GLY A 57 -0.06 11.64 -29.80
CA GLY A 57 0.57 12.51 -28.82
C GLY A 57 0.98 11.79 -27.53
N PRO A 58 1.91 12.37 -26.76
CA PRO A 58 2.39 11.79 -25.51
C PRO A 58 1.33 11.86 -24.40
N ALA A 59 1.51 11.08 -23.33
CA ALA A 59 0.56 11.03 -22.22
C ALA A 59 0.44 12.40 -21.52
N GLU A 60 1.51 13.17 -21.49
CA GLU A 60 1.59 14.53 -20.94
C GLU A 60 0.70 15.54 -21.70
N ALA A 61 0.35 15.27 -22.96
CA ALA A 61 -0.46 16.17 -23.79
C ALA A 61 -1.97 15.80 -23.78
N LYS A 62 -2.36 14.75 -23.05
CA LYS A 62 -3.72 14.22 -22.98
C LYS A 62 -4.23 14.28 -21.54
N PRO A 63 -5.55 14.33 -21.27
CA PRO A 63 -6.07 14.03 -19.95
C PRO A 63 -5.53 12.68 -19.47
N ALA A 64 -5.04 12.62 -18.23
CA ALA A 64 -4.37 11.43 -17.71
C ALA A 64 -4.94 10.94 -16.39
N TYR A 65 -4.91 9.62 -16.21
CA TYR A 65 -5.34 8.94 -15.00
C TYR A 65 -4.15 8.23 -14.35
N LEU A 66 -3.94 8.45 -13.06
CA LEU A 66 -2.87 7.80 -12.30
C LEU A 66 -3.43 6.59 -11.55
N VAL A 67 -2.73 5.47 -11.65
CA VAL A 67 -2.99 4.28 -10.82
C VAL A 67 -1.72 3.97 -10.06
N HIS A 68 -1.85 3.71 -8.77
CA HIS A 68 -0.71 3.26 -7.96
C HIS A 68 -1.07 2.11 -7.04
N GLY A 69 -0.05 1.37 -6.60
CA GLY A 69 -0.20 0.26 -5.67
C GLY A 69 0.92 0.20 -4.63
N ASN A 70 0.65 -0.58 -3.58
CA ASN A 70 1.67 -1.02 -2.61
C ASN A 70 2.41 0.14 -1.93
N ILE A 71 1.68 1.18 -1.52
CA ILE A 71 2.20 2.24 -0.64
C ILE A 71 2.52 1.67 0.76
N HIS A 72 1.69 0.73 1.24
CA HIS A 72 1.98 -0.07 2.43
C HIS A 72 2.70 -1.35 2.04
N ALA A 73 3.75 -1.69 2.78
CA ALA A 73 4.70 -2.75 2.46
C ALA A 73 4.05 -4.12 2.21
N VAL A 74 3.16 -4.53 3.11
CA VAL A 74 2.53 -5.87 3.10
C VAL A 74 1.33 -6.00 2.15
N GLU A 75 0.88 -4.91 1.53
CA GLU A 75 -0.29 -4.89 0.64
C GLU A 75 0.09 -5.26 -0.82
N LEU A 76 0.83 -6.36 -0.96
CA LEU A 76 1.55 -6.79 -2.17
C LEU A 76 0.64 -7.07 -3.38
N ALA A 77 -0.63 -7.41 -3.13
CA ALA A 77 -1.62 -7.60 -4.20
C ALA A 77 -1.90 -6.29 -4.96
N GLY A 78 -1.69 -5.12 -4.32
CA GLY A 78 -1.79 -3.83 -4.99
C GLY A 78 -0.82 -3.69 -6.17
N THR A 79 0.39 -4.25 -6.05
CA THR A 79 1.35 -4.33 -7.17
C THR A 79 0.76 -5.09 -8.35
N HIS A 80 0.18 -6.27 -8.09
CA HIS A 80 -0.37 -7.13 -9.15
C HIS A 80 -1.60 -6.51 -9.81
N ALA A 81 -2.47 -5.86 -9.04
CA ALA A 81 -3.63 -5.16 -9.57
C ALA A 81 -3.21 -4.04 -10.55
N ALA A 82 -2.23 -3.22 -10.17
CA ALA A 82 -1.68 -2.18 -11.03
C ALA A 82 -1.04 -2.75 -12.31
N LEU A 83 -0.21 -3.80 -12.19
CA LEU A 83 0.39 -4.47 -13.35
C LEU A 83 -0.64 -5.13 -14.27
N PHE A 84 -1.72 -5.69 -13.70
CA PHE A 84 -2.81 -6.27 -14.49
C PHE A 84 -3.48 -5.18 -15.34
N THR A 85 -3.78 -4.03 -14.75
CA THR A 85 -4.31 -2.85 -15.47
C THR A 85 -3.36 -2.40 -16.57
N ALA A 86 -2.06 -2.27 -16.26
CA ALA A 86 -1.04 -1.90 -17.25
C ALA A 86 -1.00 -2.86 -18.45
N ARG A 87 -0.98 -4.17 -18.16
CA ARG A 87 -0.96 -5.21 -19.20
C ARG A 87 -2.24 -5.23 -20.03
N LYS A 88 -3.41 -5.00 -19.41
CA LYS A 88 -4.70 -4.94 -20.12
C LYS A 88 -4.71 -3.77 -21.11
N LEU A 89 -4.31 -2.58 -20.66
CA LEU A 89 -4.20 -1.39 -21.53
C LEU A 89 -3.19 -1.62 -22.67
N ALA A 90 -2.02 -2.19 -22.37
CA ALA A 90 -1.02 -2.54 -23.38
C ALA A 90 -1.55 -3.55 -24.42
N ALA A 91 -2.38 -4.51 -24.01
CA ALA A 91 -2.99 -5.50 -24.90
C ALA A 91 -4.06 -4.91 -25.82
N GLU A 92 -4.71 -3.83 -25.41
CA GLU A 92 -5.53 -3.03 -26.30
C GLU A 92 -4.64 -2.25 -27.28
N GLY A 93 -3.64 -1.53 -26.78
CA GLY A 93 -2.70 -0.78 -27.60
C GLY A 93 -3.40 0.22 -28.53
N ARG A 94 -2.84 0.45 -29.73
CA ARG A 94 -3.32 1.50 -30.66
C ARG A 94 -4.73 1.28 -31.22
N LYS A 95 -5.33 0.09 -31.03
CA LYS A 95 -6.73 -0.15 -31.42
C LYS A 95 -7.72 0.44 -30.40
N SER A 96 -7.25 0.84 -29.22
CA SER A 96 -8.07 1.46 -28.18
C SER A 96 -8.37 2.91 -28.51
N GLU A 97 -9.65 3.24 -28.73
CA GLU A 97 -10.09 4.63 -28.84
C GLU A 97 -9.83 5.43 -27.55
N LEU A 98 -9.80 4.73 -26.40
CA LEU A 98 -9.47 5.33 -25.12
C LEU A 98 -8.00 5.81 -25.09
N LEU A 99 -7.05 4.97 -25.49
CA LEU A 99 -5.62 5.33 -25.48
C LEU A 99 -5.25 6.41 -26.52
N LYS A 100 -6.09 6.62 -27.53
CA LYS A 100 -5.92 7.77 -28.45
C LYS A 100 -6.20 9.11 -27.77
N ARG A 101 -7.04 9.13 -26.73
CA ARG A 101 -7.55 10.35 -26.06
C ARG A 101 -7.05 10.53 -24.63
N VAL A 102 -6.69 9.43 -23.95
CA VAL A 102 -6.33 9.41 -22.53
C VAL A 102 -4.93 8.82 -22.34
N GLY A 103 -4.17 9.40 -21.41
CA GLY A 103 -2.94 8.82 -20.89
C GLY A 103 -3.19 8.08 -19.57
N PHE A 104 -2.47 6.98 -19.34
CA PHE A 104 -2.45 6.31 -18.04
C PHE A 104 -1.03 6.33 -17.49
N TYR A 105 -0.90 6.71 -16.22
CA TYR A 105 0.35 6.57 -15.48
C TYR A 105 0.15 5.47 -14.45
N ILE A 106 0.97 4.42 -14.50
CA ILE A 106 0.86 3.29 -13.57
C ILE A 106 2.14 3.21 -12.76
N VAL A 107 2.07 3.45 -11.45
CA VAL A 107 3.15 3.23 -10.48
C VAL A 107 2.84 1.94 -9.72
N PRO A 108 3.29 0.77 -10.21
CA PRO A 108 2.85 -0.50 -9.64
C PRO A 108 3.26 -0.67 -8.17
N ARG A 109 4.40 -0.12 -7.78
CA ARG A 109 4.92 -0.24 -6.42
C ARG A 109 5.57 1.06 -5.97
N ILE A 110 4.90 1.80 -5.09
CA ILE A 110 5.46 3.02 -4.49
C ILE A 110 6.54 2.67 -3.45
N ASN A 111 6.37 1.57 -2.72
CA ASN A 111 7.25 1.16 -1.63
C ASN A 111 8.08 -0.08 -2.01
N PRO A 112 9.12 0.07 -2.86
CA PRO A 112 9.94 -1.07 -3.26
C PRO A 112 10.69 -1.70 -2.08
N ASP A 113 11.17 -0.89 -1.12
CA ASP A 113 11.98 -1.37 0.00
C ASP A 113 11.16 -2.18 0.99
N GLY A 114 10.02 -1.64 1.45
CA GLY A 114 9.15 -2.34 2.38
C GLY A 114 8.50 -3.58 1.76
N ALA A 115 8.13 -3.52 0.48
CA ALA A 115 7.63 -4.69 -0.23
C ALA A 115 8.70 -5.77 -0.39
N GLU A 116 9.95 -5.39 -0.68
CA GLU A 116 11.06 -6.34 -0.77
C GLU A 116 11.29 -7.04 0.58
N PHE A 117 11.32 -6.27 1.67
CA PHE A 117 11.38 -6.82 3.02
C PHE A 117 10.25 -7.82 3.27
N ALA A 118 9.00 -7.46 2.98
CA ALA A 118 7.84 -8.33 3.20
C ALA A 118 7.86 -9.60 2.33
N VAL A 119 8.25 -9.51 1.06
CA VAL A 119 8.29 -10.65 0.13
C VAL A 119 9.41 -11.62 0.48
N THR A 120 10.60 -11.11 0.78
CA THR A 120 11.80 -11.94 0.97
C THR A 120 11.91 -12.52 2.38
N THR A 121 11.30 -11.88 3.38
CA THR A 121 11.42 -12.30 4.78
C THR A 121 10.11 -12.71 5.43
N SER A 122 8.95 -12.46 4.81
CA SER A 122 7.64 -12.53 5.49
C SER A 122 7.47 -11.59 6.70
N GLY A 123 8.45 -10.71 6.96
CA GLY A 123 8.36 -9.69 7.99
C GLY A 123 7.24 -8.70 7.73
N SER A 124 6.71 -8.10 8.80
CA SER A 124 5.56 -7.21 8.72
C SER A 124 5.91 -5.81 9.20
N ILE A 125 5.77 -4.84 8.31
CA ILE A 125 5.85 -3.40 8.60
C ILE A 125 4.69 -2.68 7.92
N ARG A 126 4.36 -1.48 8.38
CA ARG A 126 3.27 -0.68 7.77
C ARG A 126 3.68 -0.14 6.40
N SER A 127 4.65 0.78 6.39
CA SER A 127 5.28 1.28 5.15
C SER A 127 6.80 1.28 5.33
N ARG A 128 7.28 1.92 6.39
CA ARG A 128 8.67 1.87 6.83
C ARG A 128 8.72 1.76 8.35
N THR A 129 9.78 1.15 8.86
CA THR A 129 10.14 1.24 10.27
C THR A 129 11.55 1.81 10.37
N ASP A 130 11.68 2.93 11.09
CA ASP A 130 12.98 3.48 11.43
C ASP A 130 13.58 2.73 12.62
N ARG A 131 14.74 2.12 12.39
CA ARG A 131 15.50 1.34 13.38
C ARG A 131 16.84 2.00 13.74
N SER A 132 17.05 3.26 13.35
CA SER A 132 18.31 3.99 13.63
C SER A 132 18.55 4.18 15.13
N GLU A 133 17.48 4.33 15.91
CA GLU A 133 17.52 4.35 17.37
C GLU A 133 16.84 3.10 17.92
N ARG A 134 17.57 2.33 18.75
CA ARG A 134 17.01 1.16 19.43
C ARG A 134 16.67 1.49 20.88
N ALA A 135 15.41 1.29 21.25
CA ALA A 135 14.96 1.46 22.62
C ALA A 135 15.17 0.19 23.43
N ALA A 136 15.50 0.34 24.72
CA ALA A 136 15.57 -0.79 25.64
C ALA A 136 14.21 -1.50 25.75
N ASN A 137 14.24 -2.77 26.13
CA ASN A 137 13.08 -3.65 26.25
C ASN A 137 12.16 -3.65 25.00
N THR A 138 12.77 -3.57 23.81
CA THR A 138 12.05 -3.54 22.52
C THR A 138 12.50 -4.69 21.63
N LEU A 139 11.55 -5.46 21.12
CA LEU A 139 11.79 -6.54 20.17
C LEU A 139 11.92 -5.98 18.75
N TYR A 140 13.01 -6.32 18.08
CA TYR A 140 13.24 -5.99 16.66
C TYR A 140 13.16 -7.26 15.82
N GLN A 141 12.41 -7.20 14.72
CA GLN A 141 12.25 -8.34 13.84
C GLN A 141 13.58 -8.81 13.27
N GLU A 142 13.84 -10.10 13.43
CA GLU A 142 15.04 -10.78 12.97
C GLU A 142 14.69 -12.24 12.72
N ASP A 143 15.24 -12.83 11.67
CA ASP A 143 15.20 -14.27 11.45
C ASP A 143 16.19 -14.92 12.43
N VAL A 144 15.67 -15.37 13.58
CA VAL A 144 16.49 -15.87 14.68
C VAL A 144 17.08 -17.23 14.37
N ASN A 145 16.45 -17.98 13.47
CA ASN A 145 16.78 -19.37 13.20
C ASN A 145 17.49 -19.58 11.84
N GLY A 146 17.51 -18.57 10.98
CA GLY A 146 18.23 -18.54 9.70
C GLY A 146 17.50 -19.25 8.56
N ASP A 147 16.18 -19.43 8.63
CA ASP A 147 15.38 -20.10 7.59
C ASP A 147 14.88 -19.15 6.48
N GLY A 148 15.22 -17.86 6.57
CA GLY A 148 14.82 -16.81 5.65
C GLY A 148 13.44 -16.23 5.95
N LEU A 149 12.77 -16.65 7.02
CA LEU A 149 11.44 -16.17 7.40
C LEU A 149 11.47 -15.48 8.76
N ILE A 150 10.66 -14.43 8.90
CA ILE A 150 10.36 -13.74 10.15
C ILE A 150 8.92 -14.09 10.47
N LEU A 151 8.75 -15.11 11.33
CA LEU A 151 7.43 -15.67 11.62
C LEU A 151 6.80 -15.02 12.87
N THR A 152 5.62 -15.53 13.27
CA THR A 152 4.96 -15.11 14.50
C THR A 152 5.27 -16.10 15.62
N MET A 153 5.90 -15.61 16.68
CA MET A 153 6.26 -16.37 17.87
C MET A 153 5.10 -16.43 18.88
N ARG A 154 4.92 -17.62 19.48
CA ARG A 154 3.95 -17.84 20.56
C ARG A 154 4.64 -17.70 21.90
N LEU A 155 4.23 -16.69 22.67
CA LEU A 155 4.73 -16.50 24.03
C LEU A 155 3.67 -16.96 25.03
N PRO A 156 3.89 -18.06 25.78
CA PRO A 156 3.00 -18.44 26.87
C PRO A 156 2.84 -17.30 27.87
N HIS A 157 1.60 -16.90 28.13
CA HIS A 157 1.30 -15.77 29.00
C HIS A 157 -0.05 -15.95 29.69
N PRO A 158 -0.17 -15.82 31.03
CA PRO A 158 -1.45 -16.02 31.76
C PRO A 158 -2.59 -15.12 31.26
N ASN A 159 -2.27 -13.90 30.81
CA ASN A 159 -3.22 -12.96 30.23
C ASN A 159 -3.23 -12.95 28.68
N GLY A 160 -2.61 -13.95 28.06
CA GLY A 160 -2.55 -14.09 26.60
C GLY A 160 -3.95 -14.20 25.98
N PRO A 161 -4.27 -13.44 24.92
CA PRO A 161 -5.61 -13.44 24.35
C PRO A 161 -5.93 -14.67 23.48
N PHE A 162 -4.96 -15.55 23.24
CA PHE A 162 -5.11 -16.67 22.32
C PHE A 162 -4.92 -18.04 22.97
N VAL A 163 -5.52 -19.06 22.37
CA VAL A 163 -5.25 -20.48 22.61
C VAL A 163 -4.97 -21.18 21.29
N SER A 164 -4.31 -22.33 21.32
CA SER A 164 -4.20 -23.18 20.13
C SER A 164 -5.59 -23.65 19.69
N ASP A 165 -5.82 -23.66 18.38
CA ASP A 165 -7.03 -24.28 17.83
C ASP A 165 -7.02 -25.80 18.14
N PRO A 166 -8.13 -26.38 18.65
CA PRO A 166 -8.19 -27.80 18.99
C PRO A 166 -8.16 -28.72 17.76
N LYS A 167 -8.52 -28.22 16.58
CA LYS A 167 -8.47 -28.97 15.31
C LYS A 167 -7.12 -28.84 14.61
N ASP A 168 -6.47 -27.69 14.72
CA ASP A 168 -5.13 -27.48 14.16
C ASP A 168 -4.25 -26.66 15.11
N ARG A 169 -3.33 -27.36 15.79
CA ARG A 169 -2.45 -26.74 16.78
C ARG A 169 -1.52 -25.67 16.19
N ARG A 170 -1.36 -25.58 14.86
CA ARG A 170 -0.59 -24.52 14.16
C ARG A 170 -1.33 -23.18 14.11
N LEU A 171 -2.63 -23.17 14.37
CA LEU A 171 -3.44 -21.97 14.42
C LEU A 171 -3.66 -21.51 15.87
N LEU A 172 -3.83 -20.19 16.02
CA LEU A 172 -4.28 -19.57 17.26
C LEU A 172 -5.69 -19.02 17.05
N ILE A 173 -6.55 -19.25 18.04
CA ILE A 173 -7.90 -18.69 18.08
C ILE A 173 -8.06 -17.81 19.31
N ARG A 174 -8.95 -16.82 19.23
CA ARG A 174 -9.24 -15.94 20.37
C ARG A 174 -9.78 -16.79 21.52
N ARG A 175 -9.21 -16.63 22.71
CA ARG A 175 -9.68 -17.32 23.90
C ARG A 175 -11.09 -16.85 24.27
N THR A 176 -11.88 -17.77 24.78
CA THR A 176 -13.20 -17.51 25.38
C THR A 176 -13.13 -17.76 26.88
N ARG A 177 -14.22 -17.45 27.61
CA ARG A 177 -14.34 -17.80 29.04
C ARG A 177 -14.19 -19.30 29.33
N LYS A 178 -14.42 -20.17 28.32
CA LYS A 178 -14.31 -21.63 28.45
C LYS A 178 -12.93 -22.17 28.06
N SER A 179 -12.07 -21.34 27.47
CA SER A 179 -10.74 -21.74 27.03
C SER A 179 -9.85 -22.09 28.21
N LYS A 180 -9.07 -23.17 28.07
CA LYS A 180 -8.11 -23.63 29.07
C LYS A 180 -6.68 -23.23 28.68
N PRO A 181 -5.77 -23.03 29.65
CA PRO A 181 -4.36 -22.78 29.35
C PRO A 181 -3.71 -23.99 28.61
N PRO A 182 -2.56 -23.79 27.94
CA PRO A 182 -1.78 -22.54 27.88
C PRO A 182 -2.45 -21.45 27.05
N PHE A 183 -2.28 -20.21 27.52
CA PHE A 183 -2.69 -19.00 26.82
C PHE A 183 -1.46 -18.35 26.20
N PHE A 184 -1.63 -17.68 25.06
CA PHE A 184 -0.51 -17.12 24.30
C PHE A 184 -0.73 -15.63 24.00
N ARG A 185 0.33 -14.85 24.13
CA ARG A 185 0.55 -13.62 23.36
C ARG A 185 1.32 -13.97 22.09
N THR A 186 1.24 -13.09 21.10
CA THR A 186 2.01 -13.21 19.86
C THR A 186 2.97 -12.04 19.77
N LEU A 187 4.21 -12.32 19.39
CA LEU A 187 5.23 -11.35 19.03
C LEU A 187 5.78 -11.77 17.66
N PRO A 188 6.30 -10.85 16.84
CA PRO A 188 7.05 -11.29 15.68
C PRO A 188 8.36 -11.95 16.13
N GLU A 189 8.91 -12.81 15.28
CA GLU A 189 10.24 -13.38 15.46
C GLU A 189 11.27 -12.26 15.50
N GLY A 190 12.17 -12.33 16.48
CA GLY A 190 13.13 -11.26 16.69
C GLY A 190 13.80 -11.30 18.05
N MET A 191 14.68 -10.33 18.27
CA MET A 191 15.50 -10.21 19.46
C MET A 191 15.12 -8.97 20.28
N VAL A 192 14.97 -9.14 21.60
CA VAL A 192 14.72 -8.05 22.54
C VAL A 192 16.05 -7.33 22.82
N HIS A 193 16.11 -6.05 22.49
CA HIS A 193 17.23 -5.18 22.82
C HIS A 193 17.17 -4.80 24.31
N GLU A 194 18.27 -5.01 25.05
CA GLU A 194 18.40 -4.63 26.47
C GLU A 194 17.17 -5.01 27.32
N TRP A 195 16.87 -6.31 27.38
CA TRP A 195 15.72 -6.81 28.12
C TRP A 195 15.84 -6.47 29.61
N ASP A 196 14.82 -5.83 30.16
CA ASP A 196 14.76 -5.36 31.55
C ASP A 196 14.14 -6.38 32.52
N GLY A 197 13.77 -7.57 32.02
CA GLY A 197 13.12 -8.63 32.80
C GLY A 197 11.59 -8.54 32.86
N THR A 198 10.97 -7.51 32.28
CA THR A 198 9.52 -7.32 32.28
C THR A 198 8.84 -7.95 31.05
N ASP A 199 7.52 -8.11 31.11
CA ASP A 199 6.69 -8.58 29.99
C ASP A 199 6.13 -7.44 29.13
N HIS A 200 6.50 -6.19 29.43
CA HIS A 200 6.12 -4.97 28.71
C HIS A 200 7.04 -4.71 27.50
N ILE A 201 7.21 -5.72 26.65
CA ILE A 201 8.09 -5.67 25.49
C ILE A 201 7.44 -4.82 24.39
N ALA A 202 8.05 -3.69 24.06
CA ALA A 202 7.69 -2.92 22.86
C ALA A 202 8.12 -3.68 21.60
N VAL A 203 7.55 -3.34 20.45
CA VAL A 203 7.86 -4.01 19.18
C VAL A 203 8.23 -2.95 18.15
N GLU A 204 9.37 -3.19 17.51
CA GLU A 204 9.95 -2.37 16.45
C GLU A 204 10.32 -0.94 16.86
N GLY A 205 11.02 -0.25 15.97
CA GLY A 205 11.31 1.17 16.09
C GLY A 205 10.13 2.04 15.64
N ARG A 206 10.43 3.30 15.30
CA ARG A 206 9.42 4.27 14.88
C ARG A 206 8.78 3.83 13.56
N SER A 207 7.48 3.53 13.60
CA SER A 207 6.74 3.04 12.43
C SER A 207 6.09 4.20 11.67
N LEU A 208 6.18 4.16 10.33
CA LEU A 208 5.68 5.18 9.43
C LEU A 208 4.55 4.62 8.55
N ASP A 209 3.45 5.37 8.50
CA ASP A 209 2.31 5.14 7.61
C ASP A 209 2.38 6.21 6.52
N TRP A 210 2.84 5.83 5.34
CA TRP A 210 3.00 6.76 4.22
C TRP A 210 1.67 7.33 3.73
N ASN A 211 0.57 6.64 4.03
CA ASN A 211 -0.77 7.15 3.82
C ASN A 211 -1.24 8.10 4.95
N ARG A 212 -0.29 8.62 5.75
CA ARG A 212 -0.39 9.78 6.66
C ARG A 212 0.66 10.86 6.37
N ASN A 213 1.52 10.64 5.36
CA ASN A 213 2.63 11.54 5.02
C ASN A 213 2.27 12.57 3.93
N TRP A 214 1.01 12.59 3.46
CA TRP A 214 0.52 13.60 2.52
C TRP A 214 0.36 14.97 3.21
N SER A 215 0.29 16.06 2.44
CA SER A 215 0.24 17.43 2.96
C SER A 215 -1.11 17.87 3.52
N TYR A 216 -2.22 17.29 3.06
CA TYR A 216 -3.55 17.74 3.47
C TYR A 216 -3.89 17.34 4.92
N ASP A 217 -4.24 18.34 5.75
CA ASP A 217 -4.48 18.20 7.19
C ASP A 217 -3.41 17.40 7.94
N TRP A 218 -2.15 17.41 7.47
CA TRP A 218 -1.06 16.70 8.12
C TRP A 218 -0.85 17.18 9.56
N ARG A 219 -0.50 16.26 10.46
CA ARG A 219 -0.17 16.56 11.87
C ARG A 219 1.09 15.80 12.29
N PRO A 220 1.92 16.38 13.18
CA PRO A 220 3.06 15.68 13.72
C PRO A 220 2.64 14.62 14.75
N GLU A 221 3.59 13.78 15.15
CA GLU A 221 3.41 12.93 16.33
C GLU A 221 3.40 13.78 17.62
N PRO A 222 2.58 13.46 18.64
CA PRO A 222 1.71 12.28 18.75
C PRO A 222 0.29 12.45 18.17
N GLU A 223 -0.04 13.59 17.54
CA GLU A 223 -1.40 13.87 17.03
C GLU A 223 -1.82 12.94 15.89
N GLN A 224 -0.87 12.58 15.01
CA GLN A 224 -1.07 11.61 13.94
C GLN A 224 0.09 10.64 13.94
N TRP A 225 -0.18 9.40 14.37
CA TRP A 225 0.83 8.34 14.35
C TRP A 225 1.31 8.05 12.93
N GLY A 226 2.63 7.86 12.78
CA GLY A 226 3.27 7.44 11.54
C GLY A 226 3.34 8.51 10.45
N ALA A 227 3.04 9.77 10.77
CA ALA A 227 2.97 10.87 9.80
C ALA A 227 4.32 11.33 9.23
N GLY A 228 5.44 10.91 9.84
CA GLY A 228 6.78 11.41 9.53
C GLY A 228 7.10 12.73 10.22
N ASP A 229 8.19 13.37 9.82
CA ASP A 229 8.68 14.61 10.45
C ASP A 229 8.05 15.87 9.85
N PHE A 230 7.62 15.78 8.59
CA PHE A 230 6.90 16.81 7.84
C PHE A 230 6.22 16.16 6.62
N PRO A 231 5.25 16.82 5.96
CA PRO A 231 4.65 16.30 4.74
C PRO A 231 5.68 15.94 3.68
N PHE A 232 5.57 14.74 3.09
CA PHE A 232 6.52 14.24 2.10
C PHE A 232 7.97 14.14 2.63
N SER A 233 8.13 13.86 3.92
CA SER A 233 9.45 13.57 4.52
C SER A 233 10.09 12.32 3.93
N GLU A 234 9.28 11.38 3.44
CA GLU A 234 9.72 10.12 2.86
C GLU A 234 10.02 10.30 1.36
N PRO A 235 11.20 9.88 0.87
CA PRO A 235 11.64 10.17 -0.49
C PRO A 235 10.69 9.60 -1.56
N GLU A 236 10.09 8.43 -1.31
CA GLU A 236 9.11 7.78 -2.18
C GLU A 236 7.83 8.60 -2.28
N MET A 237 7.34 9.10 -1.14
CA MET A 237 6.16 9.95 -1.07
C MET A 237 6.41 11.31 -1.72
N ARG A 238 7.62 11.86 -1.56
CA ARG A 238 8.03 13.07 -2.27
C ARG A 238 8.08 12.89 -3.77
N ALA A 239 8.69 11.80 -4.25
CA ALA A 239 8.76 11.48 -5.67
C ALA A 239 7.36 11.39 -6.31
N LEU A 240 6.43 10.71 -5.62
CA LEU A 240 5.04 10.62 -6.08
C LEU A 240 4.33 11.97 -6.06
N ALA A 241 4.51 12.77 -4.99
CA ALA A 241 3.92 14.09 -4.90
C ALA A 241 4.44 15.03 -5.99
N GLU A 242 5.76 15.10 -6.18
CA GLU A 242 6.39 15.90 -7.24
C GLU A 242 5.90 15.48 -8.62
N PHE A 243 5.74 14.17 -8.86
CA PHE A 243 5.13 13.67 -10.08
C PHE A 243 3.69 14.22 -10.24
N ILE A 244 2.83 14.06 -9.24
CA ILE A 244 1.44 14.55 -9.29
C ILE A 244 1.40 16.07 -9.55
N PHE A 245 2.16 16.86 -8.78
CA PHE A 245 2.15 18.33 -8.87
C PHE A 245 2.63 18.88 -10.22
N SER A 246 3.52 18.16 -10.89
CA SER A 246 4.05 18.57 -12.19
C SER A 246 3.23 18.07 -13.38
N ARG A 247 2.11 17.38 -13.15
CA ARG A 247 1.19 16.89 -14.19
C ARG A 247 -0.19 17.53 -14.05
N PRO A 248 -0.38 18.76 -14.56
CA PRO A 248 -1.68 19.46 -14.49
C PRO A 248 -2.76 18.80 -15.36
N ASN A 249 -2.40 17.81 -16.18
CA ASN A 249 -3.32 17.04 -17.01
C ASN A 249 -3.92 15.82 -16.29
N LEU A 250 -3.53 15.55 -15.04
CA LEU A 250 -4.16 14.52 -14.22
C LEU A 250 -5.60 14.92 -13.87
N PHE A 251 -6.55 14.01 -14.10
CA PHE A 251 -7.96 14.22 -13.74
C PHE A 251 -8.49 13.19 -12.73
N GLY A 252 -7.68 12.22 -12.32
CA GLY A 252 -8.08 11.23 -11.33
C GLY A 252 -6.95 10.31 -10.91
N ILE A 253 -7.07 9.78 -9.69
CA ILE A 253 -6.10 8.88 -9.06
C ILE A 253 -6.83 7.67 -8.47
N LEU A 254 -6.30 6.47 -8.70
CA LEU A 254 -6.73 5.24 -8.07
C LEU A 254 -5.56 4.60 -7.31
N GLY A 255 -5.70 4.48 -6.00
CA GLY A 255 -4.76 3.78 -5.14
C GLY A 255 -5.26 2.38 -4.75
N TYR A 256 -4.52 1.33 -5.10
CA TYR A 256 -4.82 -0.02 -4.64
C TYR A 256 -4.23 -0.28 -3.25
N HIS A 257 -5.12 -0.72 -2.36
CA HIS A 257 -4.81 -1.18 -1.01
C HIS A 257 -5.38 -2.58 -0.78
N THR A 258 -4.85 -3.29 0.20
CA THR A 258 -5.49 -4.53 0.70
C THR A 258 -5.94 -4.32 2.14
N GLY A 259 -7.22 -4.54 2.39
CA GLY A 259 -7.81 -4.41 3.71
C GLY A 259 -9.28 -4.80 3.66
N PRO A 260 -10.21 -3.85 3.74
CA PRO A 260 -11.62 -4.15 3.58
C PRO A 260 -11.93 -4.47 2.12
N ASN A 261 -12.95 -5.30 1.90
CA ASN A 261 -13.55 -5.48 0.59
C ASN A 261 -14.44 -4.26 0.31
N ALA A 262 -13.86 -3.12 -0.08
CA ALA A 262 -14.60 -1.86 -0.28
C ALA A 262 -13.97 -1.01 -1.40
N VAL A 263 -14.81 -0.23 -2.09
CA VAL A 263 -14.38 0.89 -2.93
C VAL A 263 -14.43 2.15 -2.07
N LEU A 264 -13.26 2.70 -1.76
CA LEU A 264 -13.16 3.88 -0.91
C LEU A 264 -13.16 5.15 -1.75
N ARG A 265 -13.89 6.17 -1.28
CA ARG A 265 -13.86 7.51 -1.86
C ARG A 265 -13.63 8.59 -0.79
N PRO A 266 -13.14 9.78 -1.18
CA PRO A 266 -13.13 10.93 -0.29
C PRO A 266 -14.52 11.29 0.27
N PRO A 267 -14.60 12.06 1.36
CA PRO A 267 -13.45 12.62 2.09
C PRO A 267 -12.82 11.62 3.06
N SER A 268 -11.55 11.85 3.40
CA SER A 268 -10.79 11.10 4.42
C SER A 268 -10.80 11.74 5.80
N THR A 269 -11.21 13.00 5.89
CA THR A 269 -11.38 13.79 7.11
C THR A 269 -12.62 14.67 6.98
N GLY A 270 -13.19 15.15 8.08
CA GLY A 270 -14.35 16.04 8.04
C GLY A 270 -15.64 15.33 7.63
N SER A 271 -16.42 15.97 6.76
CA SER A 271 -17.75 15.55 6.32
C SER A 271 -17.90 15.64 4.80
N GLU A 272 -18.82 14.87 4.22
CA GLU A 272 -19.18 14.99 2.79
C GLU A 272 -19.72 16.39 2.45
N ASN A 273 -20.32 17.08 3.43
CA ASN A 273 -20.83 18.45 3.26
C ASN A 273 -19.71 19.50 3.15
N ASP A 274 -18.46 19.13 3.44
CA ASP A 274 -17.31 20.03 3.30
C ASP A 274 -16.82 20.09 1.84
N LEU A 275 -17.29 19.17 0.98
CA LEU A 275 -16.90 19.05 -0.42
C LEU A 275 -17.94 19.69 -1.35
N ASN A 276 -17.52 20.03 -2.57
CA ASN A 276 -18.43 20.48 -3.61
C ASN A 276 -19.43 19.35 -3.97
N GLU A 277 -20.73 19.65 -4.02
CA GLU A 277 -21.76 18.65 -4.33
C GLU A 277 -21.59 17.99 -5.70
N GLY A 278 -21.05 18.72 -6.68
CA GLY A 278 -20.74 18.20 -8.01
C GLY A 278 -19.62 17.17 -7.98
N ASP A 279 -18.55 17.46 -7.23
CA ASP A 279 -17.40 16.57 -7.10
C ASP A 279 -17.77 15.29 -6.32
N VAL A 280 -18.55 15.44 -5.23
CA VAL A 280 -19.12 14.29 -4.49
C VAL A 280 -19.92 13.38 -5.41
N ARG A 281 -20.75 13.96 -6.29
CA ARG A 281 -21.54 13.18 -7.25
C ARG A 281 -20.66 12.40 -8.22
N ILE A 282 -19.66 13.04 -8.82
CA ILE A 282 -18.75 12.40 -9.77
C ILE A 282 -17.96 11.28 -9.07
N MET A 283 -17.41 11.54 -7.88
CA MET A 283 -16.69 10.53 -7.12
C MET A 283 -17.58 9.34 -6.74
N GLN A 284 -18.85 9.60 -6.40
CA GLN A 284 -19.83 8.56 -6.09
C GLN A 284 -20.13 7.70 -7.33
N GLU A 285 -20.39 8.31 -8.48
CA GLU A 285 -20.64 7.60 -9.74
C GLU A 285 -19.43 6.74 -10.15
N LEU A 286 -18.21 7.27 -10.06
CA LEU A 286 -16.98 6.51 -10.33
C LEU A 286 -16.80 5.34 -9.36
N ALA A 287 -17.09 5.54 -8.08
CA ALA A 287 -17.02 4.48 -7.09
C ALA A 287 -18.06 3.38 -7.32
N GLU A 288 -19.26 3.73 -7.77
CA GLU A 288 -20.33 2.79 -8.12
C GLU A 288 -19.97 1.91 -9.31
N VAL A 289 -19.28 2.44 -10.32
CA VAL A 289 -18.72 1.63 -11.41
C VAL A 289 -17.72 0.60 -10.86
N GLY A 290 -16.86 1.01 -9.93
CA GLY A 290 -15.94 0.09 -9.24
C GLY A 290 -16.68 -0.99 -8.45
N ALA A 291 -17.75 -0.60 -7.75
CA ALA A 291 -18.58 -1.50 -6.96
C ALA A 291 -19.32 -2.53 -7.81
N GLU A 292 -19.86 -2.13 -8.96
CA GLU A 292 -20.53 -3.04 -9.90
C GLU A 292 -19.59 -4.15 -10.38
N HIS A 293 -18.34 -3.81 -10.70
CA HIS A 293 -17.36 -4.76 -11.21
C HIS A 293 -16.72 -5.65 -10.13
N THR A 294 -16.67 -5.19 -8.88
CA THR A 294 -16.01 -5.91 -7.78
C THR A 294 -16.98 -6.62 -6.84
N GLY A 295 -18.25 -6.21 -6.83
CA GLY A 295 -19.22 -6.58 -5.81
C GLY A 295 -18.95 -5.97 -4.43
N PHE A 296 -18.02 -5.01 -4.33
CA PHE A 296 -17.66 -4.37 -3.07
C PHE A 296 -18.55 -3.16 -2.79
N PRO A 297 -18.92 -2.89 -1.52
CA PRO A 297 -19.61 -1.66 -1.15
C PRO A 297 -18.76 -0.42 -1.41
N VAL A 298 -19.43 0.67 -1.78
CA VAL A 298 -18.85 2.03 -1.77
C VAL A 298 -18.90 2.57 -0.35
N ILE A 299 -17.76 3.02 0.16
CA ILE A 299 -17.65 3.57 1.52
C ILE A 299 -16.85 4.87 1.48
N PRO A 300 -17.41 6.00 1.94
CA PRO A 300 -16.63 7.21 2.22
C PRO A 300 -15.58 6.93 3.28
N VAL A 301 -14.33 7.36 3.09
CA VAL A 301 -13.23 7.02 4.02
C VAL A 301 -13.54 7.42 5.46
N VAL A 302 -14.17 8.56 5.71
CA VAL A 302 -14.60 8.95 7.07
C VAL A 302 -15.53 7.95 7.76
N LYS A 303 -16.29 7.16 6.98
CA LYS A 303 -17.19 6.09 7.45
C LYS A 303 -16.53 4.71 7.44
N TYR A 304 -15.23 4.62 7.14
CA TYR A 304 -14.47 3.37 7.13
C TYR A 304 -14.15 2.91 8.57
N ARG A 305 -15.16 2.43 9.27
CA ARG A 305 -15.10 2.05 10.69
C ARG A 305 -16.07 0.92 11.00
N ARG A 306 -16.04 0.42 12.24
CA ARG A 306 -17.12 -0.42 12.77
C ARG A 306 -18.36 0.45 13.02
N ASP A 307 -19.55 -0.16 12.89
CA ASP A 307 -20.82 0.55 13.03
C ASP A 307 -20.97 1.26 14.39
N ASP A 308 -20.34 0.72 15.44
CA ASP A 308 -20.35 1.23 16.82
C ASP A 308 -19.22 2.22 17.14
N ALA A 309 -18.30 2.48 16.20
CA ALA A 309 -17.18 3.40 16.38
C ALA A 309 -17.54 4.83 15.96
N ARG A 310 -16.73 5.82 16.33
CA ARG A 310 -16.85 7.19 15.78
C ARG A 310 -16.22 7.26 14.40
N ASP A 311 -16.73 8.17 13.55
CA ASP A 311 -16.16 8.47 12.24
C ASP A 311 -14.65 8.72 12.35
N ILE A 312 -13.91 8.18 11.39
CA ILE A 312 -12.45 8.28 11.38
C ILE A 312 -12.03 9.55 10.67
N ASN A 313 -10.92 10.14 11.12
CA ASN A 313 -10.23 11.20 10.41
C ASN A 313 -8.84 10.69 10.07
N LEU A 314 -8.62 10.33 8.80
CA LEU A 314 -7.32 9.94 8.30
C LEU A 314 -6.58 11.17 7.79
N ARG A 315 -5.90 11.85 8.71
CA ARG A 315 -5.13 13.07 8.42
C ARG A 315 -3.87 12.77 7.61
N GLY A 316 -3.38 13.73 6.85
CA GLY A 316 -2.24 13.52 5.96
C GLY A 316 -2.58 12.52 4.85
N HIS A 317 -3.77 12.66 4.27
CA HIS A 317 -4.35 11.81 3.21
C HIS A 317 -5.14 12.67 2.21
N PHE A 318 -5.48 12.13 1.04
CA PHE A 318 -6.35 12.79 0.03
C PHE A 318 -7.73 13.17 0.61
N HIS A 319 -8.21 14.38 0.33
CA HIS A 319 -9.51 14.90 0.81
C HIS A 319 -10.43 15.38 -0.31
N ASP A 320 -9.87 16.09 -1.30
CA ASP A 320 -10.59 16.54 -2.49
C ASP A 320 -9.60 16.45 -3.67
N PHE A 321 -9.72 15.39 -4.47
CA PHE A 321 -8.91 15.15 -5.68
C PHE A 321 -9.76 14.39 -6.70
#